data_AF-A0A2V9WNZ5-F1
#
_entry.id   AF-A0A2V9WNZ5-F1
#
_cell.length_a   1.000
_cell.length_b   1.000
_cell.length_c   1.000
_cell.angle_alpha   90.00
_cell.angle_beta   90.00
_cell.angle_gamma   90.00
#
_symmetry.space_group_name_H-M   'P 1'
#
loop_
_entity.id
_entity.type
_entity.pdbx_description
1 polymer ?
#
loop_
_entity_poly.entity_id
_entity_poly.type
_entity_poly.pdbx_seq_one_letter_code
_entity_poly.pdbx_strand_id
1 'polypeptide(L)'
;MLPPTNGKKQVYNDGVVRVGLIIVFAIGTATTVLGYPSYTEMFDDIPDLVSRSTLACKGEVVYAPEVMIVDNPKDQVATATVSMDRCFKGHAQVVRVVFDAFTTGGGHSGGPLFRLTTGDYDLFFLKLQGDNFVAVNNRSGALPISRKMGPSAEGSDSLTQLELDFKAGLNDPDPELVLASICSLGAIKHLHSTSELLALLDSADLLQKTYLWEALLKLKTYSVLPAVAKFFADQPDPPIELFLPRDRVFAMEHRLFHQVSRIQDASALAYLQQFALAPNPRLRMNALQALRSIEDPRTAPTFLKALEDDDSDNAFSAMQGLFALAGGGEIDWVPNWEDFRDDQPFYAAKCREWWQAEGRQKTRARFSKWVRLGWRHP
;
A
#
# COMPACT_ATOMS: atom_id res chain seq x y z
N MET A 1 -73.45 6.62 -60.27
CA MET A 1 -72.12 6.05 -60.55
C MET A 1 -71.28 6.21 -59.29
N LEU A 2 -70.83 5.07 -58.77
CA LEU A 2 -69.93 4.87 -57.61
C LEU A 2 -68.48 5.32 -57.95
N PRO A 3 -67.49 5.32 -57.02
CA PRO A 3 -67.23 6.21 -55.86
C PRO A 3 -65.68 6.47 -55.80
N PRO A 4 -64.88 6.42 -54.70
CA PRO A 4 -65.07 6.72 -53.26
C PRO A 4 -63.92 7.58 -52.61
N THR A 5 -64.00 7.71 -51.27
CA THR A 5 -62.92 7.78 -50.24
C THR A 5 -62.38 9.10 -49.66
N ASN A 6 -62.67 9.27 -48.36
CA ASN A 6 -61.78 9.34 -47.18
C ASN A 6 -60.56 10.29 -47.24
N GLY A 7 -60.25 11.11 -46.24
CA GLY A 7 -60.70 11.21 -44.86
C GLY A 7 -59.54 11.82 -44.07
N LYS A 8 -59.70 13.05 -43.54
CA LYS A 8 -58.77 13.65 -42.57
C LYS A 8 -59.60 14.29 -41.46
N LYS A 9 -59.42 13.78 -40.24
CA LYS A 9 -59.95 14.37 -39.01
C LYS A 9 -59.18 15.65 -38.70
N GLN A 10 -59.92 16.72 -38.41
CA GLN A 10 -59.49 17.95 -37.79
C GLN A 10 -60.25 18.08 -36.46
N VAL A 11 -59.55 18.18 -35.32
CA VAL A 11 -60.03 18.82 -34.07
C VAL A 11 -58.77 19.23 -33.30
N TYR A 12 -58.32 20.49 -33.39
CA TYR A 12 -58.62 21.69 -32.57
C TYR A 12 -57.79 21.81 -31.28
N ASN A 13 -57.13 22.97 -31.19
CA ASN A 13 -56.27 23.51 -30.12
C ASN A 13 -57.05 23.72 -28.81
N ASP A 14 -56.32 23.73 -27.68
CA ASP A 14 -56.30 24.87 -26.75
C ASP A 14 -55.29 24.66 -25.60
N GLY A 15 -54.69 25.75 -25.11
CA GLY A 15 -54.31 25.84 -23.69
C GLY A 15 -52.81 25.97 -23.36
N VAL A 16 -52.32 27.19 -23.46
CA VAL A 16 -51.17 27.79 -22.74
C VAL A 16 -50.94 27.24 -21.31
N VAL A 17 -49.71 26.78 -21.00
CA VAL A 17 -48.84 27.28 -19.89
C VAL A 17 -47.39 26.84 -20.19
N ARG A 18 -46.54 27.77 -20.62
CA ARG A 18 -45.07 27.58 -20.58
C ARG A 18 -44.61 27.87 -19.15
N VAL A 19 -44.46 26.83 -18.34
CA VAL A 19 -43.65 26.93 -17.12
C VAL A 19 -42.19 26.97 -17.57
N GLY A 20 -41.56 28.14 -17.47
CA GLY A 20 -40.13 28.28 -17.66
C GLY A 20 -39.41 27.42 -16.65
N LEU A 21 -38.76 26.35 -17.12
CA LEU A 21 -37.82 25.59 -16.31
C LEU A 21 -36.61 26.49 -16.08
N ILE A 22 -36.58 27.17 -14.94
CA ILE A 22 -35.35 27.80 -14.44
C ILE A 22 -34.43 26.64 -14.10
N ILE A 23 -33.49 26.33 -15.00
CA ILE A 23 -32.34 25.50 -14.69
C ILE A 23 -31.50 26.33 -13.72
N VAL A 24 -31.73 26.13 -12.43
CA VAL A 24 -30.78 26.51 -11.40
C VAL A 24 -29.58 25.60 -11.63
N PHE A 25 -28.53 26.13 -12.25
CA PHE A 25 -27.20 25.57 -12.08
C PHE A 25 -26.87 25.65 -10.60
N ALA A 26 -27.19 24.60 -9.86
CA ALA A 26 -26.48 24.31 -8.64
C ALA A 26 -25.03 24.13 -9.10
N ILE A 27 -24.21 25.15 -8.85
CA ILE A 27 -22.77 25.03 -8.84
C ILE A 27 -22.49 24.07 -7.67
N GLY A 28 -22.64 22.78 -7.95
CA GLY A 28 -22.03 21.75 -7.14
C GLY A 28 -20.56 22.09 -7.15
N THR A 29 -20.01 22.39 -5.98
CA THR A 29 -18.58 22.41 -5.79
C THR A 29 -18.08 21.08 -6.32
N ALA A 30 -17.48 21.12 -7.51
CA ALA A 30 -16.72 20.01 -8.02
C ALA A 30 -15.59 19.83 -7.01
N THR A 31 -15.80 18.93 -6.04
CA THR A 31 -14.73 18.22 -5.38
C THR A 31 -14.01 17.54 -6.53
N THR A 32 -13.01 18.24 -7.03
CA THR A 32 -12.09 17.70 -8.01
C THR A 32 -11.62 16.38 -7.43
N VAL A 33 -11.92 15.31 -8.15
CA VAL A 33 -11.35 13.98 -7.93
C VAL A 33 -9.88 14.14 -8.32
N LEU A 34 -9.13 14.83 -7.47
CA LEU A 34 -7.68 14.84 -7.46
C LEU A 34 -7.32 13.43 -7.04
N GLY A 35 -6.65 12.70 -7.94
CA GLY A 35 -6.12 11.39 -7.64
C GLY A 35 -5.40 11.46 -6.30
N TYR A 36 -5.97 10.81 -5.29
CA TYR A 36 -5.28 10.60 -4.03
C TYR A 36 -3.92 10.01 -4.41
N PRO A 37 -2.78 10.58 -3.98
CA PRO A 37 -1.52 9.85 -4.05
C PRO A 37 -1.82 8.47 -3.45
N SER A 38 -1.40 7.40 -4.13
CA SER A 38 -1.68 6.06 -3.64
C SER A 38 -1.21 6.02 -2.18
N TYR A 39 -2.12 5.73 -1.26
CA TYR A 39 -1.90 5.65 0.20
C TYR A 39 -0.68 4.77 0.57
N THR A 40 -0.14 4.04 -0.41
CA THR A 40 0.99 3.11 -0.37
C THR A 40 2.33 3.73 0.02
N GLU A 41 2.74 4.86 -0.57
CA GLU A 41 4.11 5.37 -0.36
C GLU A 41 4.25 6.27 0.87
N MET A 42 3.12 6.69 1.45
CA MET A 42 3.11 7.71 2.49
C MET A 42 3.58 7.14 3.85
N PHE A 43 3.31 5.87 4.13
CA PHE A 43 3.48 5.25 5.46
C PHE A 43 4.54 4.12 5.48
N ASP A 44 5.55 4.16 4.62
CA ASP A 44 6.42 2.98 4.47
C ASP A 44 7.51 2.83 5.52
N ASP A 45 7.90 3.90 6.21
CA ASP A 45 8.96 3.82 7.22
C ASP A 45 8.95 4.99 8.23
N ILE A 46 8.02 4.99 9.19
CA ILE A 46 7.99 6.03 10.24
C ILE A 46 9.32 6.11 11.02
N PRO A 47 9.98 4.99 11.39
CA PRO A 47 11.30 5.05 12.02
C PRO A 47 12.35 5.79 11.19
N ASP A 48 12.44 5.57 9.88
CA ASP A 48 13.36 6.32 9.00
C ASP A 48 13.02 7.82 9.00
N LEU A 49 11.73 8.16 8.85
CA LEU A 49 11.27 9.56 8.84
C LEU A 49 11.60 10.28 10.16
N VAL A 50 11.38 9.62 11.30
CA VAL A 50 11.78 10.14 12.63
C VAL A 50 13.30 10.27 12.73
N SER A 51 14.06 9.30 12.23
CA SER A 51 15.52 9.33 12.34
C SER A 51 16.13 10.52 11.59
N ARG A 52 15.61 10.82 10.40
CA ARG A 52 16.07 11.88 9.48
C ARG A 52 15.52 13.26 9.79
N SER A 53 14.50 13.38 10.63
CA SER A 53 13.92 14.66 11.02
C SER A 53 14.73 15.33 12.13
N THR A 54 14.78 16.66 12.13
CA THR A 54 15.18 17.44 13.31
C THR A 54 13.99 17.68 14.24
N LEU A 55 12.78 17.67 13.67
CA LEU A 55 11.52 17.91 14.35
C LEU A 55 10.48 16.91 13.86
N ALA A 56 9.85 16.18 14.78
CA ALA A 56 8.70 15.32 14.50
C ALA A 56 7.58 15.70 15.44
N CYS A 57 6.53 16.35 14.94
CA CYS A 57 5.44 16.88 15.75
C CYS A 57 4.12 16.76 15.02
N LYS A 58 3.03 16.62 15.76
CA LYS A 58 1.69 16.82 15.19
C LYS A 58 1.17 18.23 15.52
N GLY A 59 0.42 18.81 14.60
CA GLY A 59 -0.02 20.19 14.74
C GLY A 59 -0.96 20.64 13.63
N GLU A 60 -1.42 21.87 13.74
CA GLU A 60 -2.37 22.50 12.82
C GLU A 60 -1.68 23.54 11.95
N VAL A 61 -1.98 23.48 10.65
CA VAL A 61 -1.61 24.53 9.69
C VAL A 61 -2.51 25.74 9.92
N VAL A 62 -2.06 26.69 10.74
CA VAL A 62 -2.81 27.91 11.08
C VAL A 62 -2.88 28.90 9.92
N TYR A 63 -1.92 28.82 9.00
CA TYR A 63 -1.91 29.62 7.78
C TYR A 63 -1.10 28.94 6.69
N ALA A 64 -1.69 28.80 5.50
CA ALA A 64 -1.00 28.50 4.26
C ALA A 64 -1.62 29.34 3.13
N PRO A 65 -0.80 29.94 2.24
CA PRO A 65 -1.32 30.63 1.06
C PRO A 65 -2.00 29.64 0.12
N GLU A 66 -2.99 30.13 -0.64
CA GLU A 66 -3.69 29.31 -1.63
C GLU A 66 -2.73 28.77 -2.70
N VAL A 67 -2.99 27.53 -3.13
CA VAL A 67 -2.22 26.88 -4.18
C VAL A 67 -2.50 27.57 -5.51
N MET A 68 -1.44 28.05 -6.17
CA MET A 68 -1.52 28.74 -7.44
C MET A 68 -1.24 27.80 -8.61
N ILE A 69 -1.97 28.02 -9.71
CA ILE A 69 -1.74 27.31 -10.98
C ILE A 69 -0.83 28.18 -11.85
N VAL A 70 0.34 27.64 -12.24
CA VAL A 70 1.37 28.35 -13.03
C VAL A 70 1.90 27.47 -14.15
N ASP A 71 2.35 28.08 -15.25
CA ASP A 71 2.86 27.36 -16.43
C ASP A 71 4.20 26.65 -16.15
N ASN A 72 5.02 27.18 -15.23
CA ASN A 72 6.31 26.61 -14.86
C ASN A 72 6.55 26.72 -13.34
N PRO A 73 6.13 25.72 -12.55
CA PRO A 73 6.23 25.76 -11.09
C PRO A 73 7.63 25.46 -10.55
N LYS A 74 8.63 25.21 -11.40
CA LYS A 74 9.98 24.82 -10.95
C LYS A 74 10.53 25.83 -9.94
N ASP A 75 10.93 25.31 -8.78
CA ASP A 75 11.56 26.02 -7.67
C ASP A 75 10.68 27.10 -7.00
N GLN A 76 9.38 27.13 -7.29
CA GLN A 76 8.43 28.00 -6.59
C GLN A 76 7.87 27.26 -5.37
N VAL A 77 8.26 27.72 -4.19
CA VAL A 77 7.80 27.20 -2.90
C VAL A 77 7.12 28.31 -2.11
N ALA A 78 6.17 27.95 -1.26
CA ALA A 78 5.59 28.86 -0.30
C ALA A 78 5.93 28.42 1.12
N THR A 79 5.54 29.22 2.10
CA THR A 79 5.73 28.92 3.51
C THR A 79 4.39 28.94 4.23
N ALA A 80 4.08 27.86 4.92
CA ALA A 80 2.98 27.75 5.85
C ALA A 80 3.45 28.02 7.28
N THR A 81 2.57 28.53 8.12
CA THR A 81 2.75 28.62 9.57
C THR A 81 1.99 27.47 10.21
N VAL A 82 2.69 26.68 11.03
CA VAL A 82 2.13 25.50 11.68
C VAL A 82 2.29 25.64 13.19
N SER A 83 1.19 25.50 13.92
CA SER A 83 1.15 25.45 15.38
C SER A 83 1.26 24.00 15.84
N MET A 84 2.23 23.71 16.71
CA MET A 84 2.53 22.36 17.18
C MET A 84 1.81 22.07 18.49
N ASP A 85 1.10 20.95 18.52
CA ASP A 85 0.39 20.48 19.71
C ASP A 85 1.27 19.56 20.56
N ARG A 86 1.95 18.62 19.89
CA ARG A 86 2.83 17.64 20.55
C ARG A 86 4.01 17.31 19.65
N CYS A 87 5.20 17.41 20.22
CA CYS A 87 6.44 17.00 19.57
C CYS A 87 6.94 15.68 20.15
N PHE A 88 7.22 14.73 19.27
CA PHE A 88 7.79 13.41 19.56
C PHE A 88 9.32 13.45 19.43
N LYS A 89 9.84 14.35 18.60
CA LYS A 89 11.28 14.65 18.45
C LYS A 89 11.47 16.15 18.29
N GLY A 90 12.45 16.70 18.99
CA GLY A 90 12.69 18.15 19.03
C GLY A 90 11.60 18.89 19.82
N HIS A 91 11.67 20.22 19.79
CA HIS A 91 10.70 21.07 20.46
C HIS A 91 10.46 22.34 19.64
N ALA A 92 9.21 22.65 19.39
CA ALA A 92 8.77 23.90 18.81
C ALA A 92 7.29 24.12 19.15
N GLN A 93 6.87 25.38 19.24
CA GLN A 93 5.45 25.74 19.41
C GLN A 93 4.83 26.19 18.09
N VAL A 94 5.56 27.00 17.32
CA VAL A 94 5.14 27.46 15.99
C VAL A 94 6.35 27.40 15.07
N VAL A 95 6.16 26.86 13.86
CA VAL A 95 7.22 26.77 12.86
C VAL A 95 6.74 27.23 11.49
N ARG A 96 7.71 27.60 10.66
CA ARG A 96 7.52 27.93 9.25
C ARG A 96 7.90 26.73 8.41
N VAL A 97 6.95 26.16 7.67
CA VAL A 97 7.16 24.97 6.84
C VAL A 97 7.09 25.35 5.37
N VAL A 98 8.14 25.04 4.62
CA VAL A 98 8.19 25.24 3.18
C VAL A 98 7.44 24.10 2.48
N PHE A 99 6.58 24.44 1.51
CA PHE A 99 5.76 23.48 0.78
C PHE A 99 5.50 23.88 -0.68
N ASP A 100 4.99 22.94 -1.47
CA ASP A 100 4.75 23.06 -2.90
C ASP A 100 3.38 23.73 -3.17
N ALA A 101 3.37 25.06 -3.24
CA ALA A 101 2.16 25.85 -3.48
C ALA A 101 1.85 26.13 -4.96
N PHE A 102 2.63 25.58 -5.89
CA PHE A 102 2.55 25.92 -7.31
C PHE A 102 2.41 24.67 -8.18
N THR A 103 1.39 24.65 -9.05
CA THR A 103 1.03 23.44 -9.83
C THR A 103 0.75 23.78 -11.30
N THR A 104 0.96 22.85 -12.24
CA THR A 104 0.65 23.09 -13.66
C THR A 104 -0.83 22.84 -13.97
N GLY A 105 -1.45 23.72 -14.77
CA GLY A 105 -2.88 23.64 -15.14
C GLY A 105 -3.27 22.53 -16.12
N GLY A 106 -2.30 21.75 -16.61
CA GLY A 106 -2.55 20.52 -17.36
C GLY A 106 -2.15 19.32 -16.51
N GLY A 107 -3.06 18.37 -16.32
CA GLY A 107 -2.92 17.22 -15.42
C GLY A 107 -1.80 16.20 -15.72
N HIS A 108 -0.66 16.61 -16.28
CA HIS A 108 0.41 15.70 -16.72
C HIS A 108 1.84 16.19 -16.43
N SER A 109 2.06 17.07 -15.45
CA SER A 109 3.44 17.42 -15.04
C SER A 109 3.62 17.58 -13.53
N GLY A 110 4.26 16.56 -12.92
CA GLY A 110 5.28 16.84 -11.90
C GLY A 110 5.13 16.21 -10.50
N GLY A 111 4.99 14.88 -10.41
CA GLY A 111 5.26 14.13 -9.16
C GLY A 111 4.38 14.48 -7.95
N PRO A 112 4.60 13.84 -6.79
CA PRO A 112 3.79 14.11 -5.60
C PRO A 112 4.23 15.44 -4.99
N LEU A 113 3.24 16.26 -4.68
CA LEU A 113 3.43 17.61 -4.15
C LEU A 113 3.20 17.59 -2.65
N PHE A 114 4.15 18.12 -1.89
CA PHE A 114 3.98 18.38 -0.47
C PHE A 114 3.09 19.61 -0.32
N ARG A 115 1.79 19.40 -0.12
CA ARG A 115 0.79 20.49 -0.04
C ARG A 115 0.32 20.68 1.40
N LEU A 116 0.06 21.93 1.75
CA LEU A 116 -0.51 22.33 3.03
C LEU A 116 -1.63 23.33 2.79
N THR A 117 -2.76 23.12 3.45
CA THR A 117 -3.93 23.98 3.44
C THR A 117 -4.17 24.50 4.85
N THR A 118 -4.65 25.73 4.97
CA THR A 118 -5.08 26.26 6.27
C THR A 118 -6.17 25.36 6.87
N GLY A 119 -5.95 24.90 8.11
CA GLY A 119 -6.83 23.99 8.84
C GLY A 119 -6.40 22.52 8.80
N ASP A 120 -5.42 22.14 7.97
CA ASP A 120 -4.88 20.78 7.95
C ASP A 120 -4.27 20.43 9.31
N TYR A 121 -4.45 19.17 9.75
CA TYR A 121 -3.88 18.66 10.98
C TYR A 121 -3.12 17.37 10.72
N ASP A 122 -1.79 17.45 10.79
CA ASP A 122 -0.91 16.36 10.37
C ASP A 122 0.20 16.09 11.37
N LEU A 123 0.81 14.91 11.24
CA LEU A 123 2.09 14.55 11.80
C LEU A 123 3.21 14.93 10.83
N PHE A 124 3.99 15.93 11.19
CA PHE A 124 5.07 16.48 10.38
C PHE A 124 6.41 15.84 10.71
N PHE A 125 7.17 15.46 9.68
CA PHE A 125 8.57 15.04 9.76
C PHE A 125 9.46 16.05 9.02
N LEU A 126 10.10 16.92 9.79
CA LEU A 126 10.74 18.11 9.26
C LEU A 126 12.24 18.16 9.56
N LYS A 127 13.01 18.73 8.63
CA LYS A 127 14.42 19.10 8.82
C LYS A 127 14.57 20.62 8.76
N LEU A 128 15.41 21.17 9.61
CA LEU A 128 15.75 22.59 9.58
C LEU A 128 16.62 22.92 8.36
N GLN A 129 16.25 23.96 7.60
CA GLN A 129 17.00 24.49 6.48
C GLN A 129 16.99 26.02 6.52
N GLY A 130 18.10 26.61 6.96
CA GLY A 130 18.14 28.04 7.31
C GLY A 130 17.19 28.31 8.48
N ASP A 131 16.30 29.29 8.34
CA ASP A 131 15.31 29.67 9.36
C ASP A 131 13.96 28.96 9.19
N ASN A 132 13.81 28.14 8.15
CA ASN A 132 12.57 27.42 7.86
C ASN A 132 12.74 25.90 8.01
N PHE A 133 11.62 25.21 8.12
CA PHE A 133 11.57 23.76 8.06
C PHE A 133 11.14 23.31 6.67
N VAL A 134 11.73 22.21 6.20
CA VAL A 134 11.29 21.50 4.99
C VAL A 134 10.95 20.06 5.36
N ALA A 135 10.03 19.45 4.62
CA ALA A 135 9.73 18.04 4.75
C ALA A 135 10.98 17.16 4.53
N VAL A 136 11.13 16.11 5.33
CA VAL A 136 12.16 15.07 5.11
C VAL A 136 11.94 14.34 3.78
N ASN A 137 10.67 14.17 3.40
CA ASN A 137 10.21 13.55 2.16
C ASN A 137 9.01 14.36 1.64
N ASN A 138 9.01 14.76 0.37
CA ASN A 138 7.91 15.54 -0.21
C ASN A 138 6.62 14.72 -0.43
N ARG A 139 6.67 13.39 -0.36
CA ARG A 139 5.49 12.50 -0.42
C ARG A 139 4.90 12.19 0.96
N SER A 140 5.72 12.15 2.00
CA SER A 140 5.37 11.64 3.34
C SER A 140 5.81 12.55 4.50
N GLY A 141 6.15 13.80 4.20
CA GLY A 141 6.59 14.79 5.19
C GLY A 141 5.52 15.27 6.14
N ALA A 142 4.25 15.04 5.80
CA ALA A 142 3.07 15.24 6.64
C ALA A 142 2.18 14.00 6.45
N LEU A 143 1.79 13.38 7.55
CA LEU A 143 0.88 12.24 7.57
C LEU A 143 -0.41 12.62 8.29
N PRO A 144 -1.59 12.24 7.77
CA PRO A 144 -2.83 12.38 8.51
C PRO A 144 -2.74 11.71 9.88
N ILE A 145 -3.17 12.41 10.94
CA ILE A 145 -3.16 11.90 12.31
C ILE A 145 -4.35 12.43 13.10
N SER A 146 -4.86 11.61 14.01
CA SER A 146 -5.88 12.06 14.97
C SER A 146 -5.35 13.14 15.92
N ARG A 147 -6.23 14.11 16.22
CA ARG A 147 -6.01 15.10 17.29
C ARG A 147 -6.01 14.47 18.69
N LYS A 148 -6.57 13.26 18.85
CA LYS A 148 -6.55 12.54 20.14
C LYS A 148 -5.13 12.32 20.61
N MET A 149 -4.91 12.45 21.91
CA MET A 149 -3.61 12.26 22.53
C MET A 149 -3.62 10.97 23.34
N GLY A 150 -2.60 10.13 23.10
CA GLY A 150 -2.30 9.04 24.00
C GLY A 150 -1.76 9.56 25.33
N PRO A 151 -1.69 8.70 26.36
CA PRO A 151 -1.02 9.05 27.61
C PRO A 151 0.41 9.51 27.32
N SER A 152 0.87 10.52 28.05
CA SER A 152 2.26 10.94 28.00
C SER A 152 3.12 9.93 28.75
N ALA A 153 4.11 9.35 28.07
CA ALA A 153 5.10 8.47 28.67
C ALA A 153 6.40 9.25 28.85
N GLU A 154 6.57 9.90 30.00
CA GLU A 154 7.77 10.67 30.32
C GLU A 154 9.04 9.82 30.17
N GLY A 155 10.03 10.34 29.45
CA GLY A 155 11.30 9.65 29.20
C GLY A 155 11.24 8.52 28.17
N SER A 156 10.09 8.26 27.55
CA SER A 156 9.99 7.33 26.42
C SER A 156 10.62 7.90 25.15
N ASP A 157 11.05 7.02 24.23
CA ASP A 157 11.55 7.45 22.93
C ASP A 157 10.41 7.91 22.00
N SER A 158 10.79 8.60 20.92
CA SER A 158 9.84 9.17 19.96
C SER A 158 8.85 8.15 19.40
N LEU A 159 9.27 6.91 19.14
CA LEU A 159 8.40 5.87 18.55
C LEU A 159 7.41 5.33 19.58
N THR A 160 7.84 5.16 20.83
CA THR A 160 6.93 4.78 21.93
C THR A 160 5.80 5.79 22.10
N GLN A 161 6.13 7.10 22.14
CA GLN A 161 5.09 8.13 22.28
C GLN A 161 4.20 8.24 21.03
N LEU A 162 4.74 8.01 19.83
CA LEU A 162 3.96 7.93 18.59
C LEU A 162 2.98 6.75 18.60
N GLU A 163 3.41 5.56 19.03
CA GLU A 163 2.53 4.39 19.18
C GLU A 163 1.32 4.73 20.06
N LEU A 164 1.53 5.40 21.19
CA LEU A 164 0.45 5.77 22.11
C LEU A 164 -0.56 6.73 21.46
N ASP A 165 -0.08 7.69 20.67
CA ASP A 165 -0.94 8.65 19.96
C ASP A 165 -1.70 7.99 18.81
N PHE A 166 -1.06 7.11 18.03
CA PHE A 166 -1.75 6.35 16.98
C PHE A 166 -2.79 5.40 17.58
N LYS A 167 -2.51 4.76 18.72
CA LYS A 167 -3.50 3.95 19.45
C LYS A 167 -4.69 4.77 19.92
N ALA A 168 -4.49 6.01 20.36
CA ALA A 168 -5.59 6.91 20.70
C ALA A 168 -6.46 7.22 19.47
N GLY A 169 -5.84 7.37 18.30
CA GLY A 169 -6.52 7.60 17.02
C GLY A 169 -7.36 6.44 16.51
N LEU A 170 -7.18 5.21 17.02
CA LEU A 170 -8.07 4.07 16.70
C LEU A 170 -9.53 4.28 17.13
N ASN A 171 -9.79 5.24 18.02
CA ASN A 171 -11.13 5.60 18.50
C ASN A 171 -11.59 6.97 17.98
N ASP A 172 -11.00 7.47 16.89
CA ASP A 172 -11.41 8.73 16.26
C ASP A 172 -12.82 8.62 15.65
N PRO A 173 -13.69 9.63 15.80
CA PRO A 173 -14.98 9.64 15.11
C PRO A 173 -14.86 9.67 13.58
N ASP A 174 -13.75 10.16 13.03
CA ASP A 174 -13.49 10.13 11.59
C ASP A 174 -12.91 8.76 11.17
N PRO A 175 -13.62 7.97 10.35
CA PRO A 175 -13.13 6.66 9.91
C PRO A 175 -11.84 6.75 9.09
N GLU A 176 -11.58 7.83 8.35
CA GLU A 176 -10.32 7.97 7.60
C GLU A 176 -9.14 8.17 8.56
N LEU A 177 -9.33 8.87 9.69
CA LEU A 177 -8.30 9.00 10.74
C LEU A 177 -8.07 7.70 11.50
N VAL A 178 -9.09 6.84 11.63
CA VAL A 178 -8.92 5.47 12.14
C VAL A 178 -8.06 4.66 11.18
N LEU A 179 -8.33 4.71 9.86
CA LEU A 179 -7.51 4.03 8.85
C LEU A 179 -6.07 4.56 8.83
N ALA A 180 -5.86 5.87 8.91
CA ALA A 180 -4.54 6.49 9.00
C ALA A 180 -3.78 6.02 10.26
N SER A 181 -4.47 5.87 11.38
CA SER A 181 -3.91 5.35 12.63
C SER A 181 -3.49 3.88 12.49
N ILE A 182 -4.31 3.03 11.84
CA ILE A 182 -3.96 1.63 11.54
C ILE A 182 -2.72 1.55 10.64
N CYS A 183 -2.69 2.34 9.56
CA CYS A 183 -1.53 2.44 8.66
C CYS A 183 -0.26 2.83 9.42
N SER A 184 -0.35 3.86 10.25
CA SER A 184 0.78 4.40 11.02
C SER A 184 1.31 3.39 12.05
N LEU A 185 0.42 2.64 12.71
CA LEU A 185 0.81 1.54 13.61
C LEU A 185 1.52 0.41 12.85
N GLY A 186 1.08 0.07 11.63
CA GLY A 186 1.82 -0.87 10.78
C GLY A 186 3.17 -0.33 10.29
N ALA A 187 3.28 0.98 10.11
CA ALA A 187 4.47 1.67 9.61
C ALA A 187 5.58 1.87 10.64
N ILE A 188 5.26 1.78 11.93
CA ILE A 188 6.24 1.92 13.01
C ILE A 188 7.13 0.67 13.15
N LYS A 189 6.75 -0.44 12.51
CA LYS A 189 7.43 -1.75 12.42
C LYS A 189 7.55 -2.52 13.73
N HIS A 190 7.71 -1.84 14.86
CA HIS A 190 7.82 -2.45 16.19
C HIS A 190 6.84 -1.77 17.15
N LEU A 191 5.85 -2.53 17.58
CA LEU A 191 4.88 -2.11 18.60
C LEU A 191 5.16 -2.85 19.91
N HIS A 192 4.79 -2.22 21.03
CA HIS A 192 4.76 -2.88 22.33
C HIS A 192 3.67 -3.95 22.40
N SER A 193 2.54 -3.73 21.73
CA SER A 193 1.46 -4.70 21.63
C SER A 193 0.62 -4.47 20.37
N THR A 194 0.18 -5.57 19.76
CA THR A 194 -0.78 -5.58 18.64
C THR A 194 -2.22 -5.87 19.09
N SER A 195 -2.49 -5.95 20.40
CA SER A 195 -3.80 -6.33 20.94
C SER A 195 -4.94 -5.43 20.46
N GLU A 196 -4.69 -4.12 20.37
CA GLU A 196 -5.65 -3.11 19.98
C GLU A 196 -6.02 -3.25 18.50
N LEU A 197 -5.06 -3.61 17.64
CA LEU A 197 -5.32 -3.91 16.23
C LEU A 197 -6.10 -5.22 16.08
N LEU A 198 -5.73 -6.25 16.85
CA LEU A 198 -6.42 -7.55 16.81
C LEU A 198 -7.88 -7.42 17.28
N ALA A 199 -8.16 -6.62 18.30
CA ALA A 199 -9.51 -6.37 18.80
C ALA A 199 -10.44 -5.71 17.76
N LEU A 200 -9.88 -4.98 16.79
CA LEU A 200 -10.65 -4.34 15.73
C LEU A 200 -11.01 -5.29 14.57
N LEU A 201 -10.45 -6.50 14.51
CA LEU A 201 -10.76 -7.48 13.46
C LEU A 201 -12.20 -7.99 13.51
N ASP A 202 -12.90 -7.80 14.65
CA ASP A 202 -14.31 -8.13 14.82
C ASP A 202 -15.26 -7.13 14.12
N SER A 203 -14.73 -6.03 13.55
CA SER A 203 -15.51 -5.06 12.76
C SER A 203 -16.30 -5.74 11.62
N ALA A 204 -17.41 -5.15 11.18
CA ALA A 204 -18.11 -5.61 9.97
C ALA A 204 -17.49 -5.02 8.68
N ASP A 205 -16.70 -3.96 8.80
CA ASP A 205 -16.12 -3.25 7.66
C ASP A 205 -14.93 -4.03 7.07
N LEU A 206 -15.14 -4.54 5.86
CA LEU A 206 -14.10 -5.28 5.13
C LEU A 206 -12.91 -4.39 4.78
N LEU A 207 -13.12 -3.12 4.43
CA LEU A 207 -12.01 -2.23 4.09
C LEU A 207 -11.10 -2.06 5.30
N GLN A 208 -11.67 -1.76 6.47
CA GLN A 208 -10.94 -1.67 7.72
C GLN A 208 -10.17 -2.96 8.05
N LYS A 209 -10.80 -4.14 7.87
CA LYS A 209 -10.11 -5.43 8.04
C LYS A 209 -8.89 -5.56 7.15
N THR A 210 -8.99 -5.14 5.90
CA THR A 210 -7.88 -5.27 4.95
C THR A 210 -6.71 -4.37 5.35
N TYR A 211 -6.95 -3.16 5.86
CA TYR A 211 -5.91 -2.31 6.46
C TYR A 211 -5.32 -2.93 7.74
N LEU A 212 -6.14 -3.52 8.60
CA LEU A 212 -5.67 -4.22 9.80
C LEU A 212 -4.78 -5.40 9.46
N TRP A 213 -5.17 -6.22 8.48
CA TRP A 213 -4.34 -7.33 8.00
C TRP A 213 -3.01 -6.84 7.46
N GLU A 214 -2.99 -5.77 6.66
CA GLU A 214 -1.74 -5.21 6.16
C GLU A 214 -0.82 -4.74 7.29
N ALA A 215 -1.36 -3.97 8.26
CA ALA A 215 -0.60 -3.50 9.40
C ALA A 215 -0.05 -4.68 10.22
N LEU A 216 -0.87 -5.69 10.51
CA LEU A 216 -0.48 -6.88 11.28
C LEU A 216 0.56 -7.72 10.53
N LEU A 217 0.50 -7.83 9.20
CA LEU A 217 1.54 -8.48 8.40
C LEU A 217 2.86 -7.70 8.43
N LYS A 218 2.83 -6.36 8.34
CA LYS A 218 4.03 -5.50 8.51
C LYS A 218 4.67 -5.68 9.90
N LEU A 219 3.84 -5.91 10.91
CA LEU A 219 4.22 -6.19 12.30
C LEU A 219 4.58 -7.65 12.57
N LYS A 220 4.57 -8.51 11.54
CA LYS A 220 4.86 -9.95 11.62
C LYS A 220 3.89 -10.76 12.50
N THR A 221 2.68 -10.25 12.71
CA THR A 221 1.61 -10.96 13.39
C THR A 221 0.90 -11.90 12.41
N TYR A 222 1.52 -13.04 12.12
CA TYR A 222 1.05 -13.99 11.10
C TYR A 222 -0.17 -14.83 11.50
N SER A 223 -0.69 -14.68 12.73
CA SER A 223 -1.94 -15.33 13.16
C SER A 223 -3.15 -14.92 12.32
N VAL A 224 -3.07 -13.82 11.55
CA VAL A 224 -4.14 -13.37 10.63
C VAL A 224 -4.14 -14.08 9.28
N LEU A 225 -3.09 -14.82 8.93
CA LEU A 225 -2.97 -15.48 7.61
C LEU A 225 -4.16 -16.40 7.24
N PRO A 226 -4.79 -17.18 8.14
CA PRO A 226 -5.98 -17.92 7.77
C PRO A 226 -7.14 -17.03 7.29
N ALA A 227 -7.36 -15.87 7.91
CA ALA A 227 -8.39 -14.93 7.50
C ALA A 227 -8.04 -14.25 6.15
N VAL A 228 -6.77 -13.88 5.98
CA VAL A 228 -6.25 -13.32 4.71
C VAL A 228 -6.37 -14.34 3.57
N ALA A 229 -6.05 -15.61 3.83
CA ALA A 229 -6.18 -16.68 2.85
C ALA A 229 -7.63 -16.88 2.40
N LYS A 230 -8.57 -16.83 3.36
CA LYS A 230 -10.00 -16.87 3.06
C LYS A 230 -10.43 -15.65 2.23
N PHE A 231 -9.98 -14.46 2.59
CA PHE A 231 -10.28 -13.24 1.83
C PHE A 231 -9.85 -13.35 0.37
N PHE A 232 -8.61 -13.80 0.09
CA PHE A 232 -8.12 -14.01 -1.27
C PHE A 232 -8.92 -15.06 -2.04
N ALA A 233 -9.36 -16.13 -1.38
CA ALA A 233 -10.16 -17.18 -2.03
C ALA A 233 -11.58 -16.71 -2.35
N ASP A 234 -12.13 -15.80 -1.54
CA ASP A 234 -13.49 -15.30 -1.66
C ASP A 234 -13.57 -14.04 -2.57
N GLN A 235 -12.44 -13.42 -2.95
CA GLN A 235 -12.47 -12.22 -3.80
C GLN A 235 -12.86 -12.58 -5.24
N PRO A 236 -13.87 -11.88 -5.82
CA PRO A 236 -14.12 -11.97 -7.25
C PRO A 236 -12.99 -11.29 -8.04
N ASP A 237 -12.95 -11.51 -9.35
CA ASP A 237 -12.04 -10.75 -10.21
C ASP A 237 -12.30 -9.25 -10.07
N PRO A 238 -11.25 -8.41 -10.01
CA PRO A 238 -11.42 -6.97 -9.93
C PRO A 238 -12.14 -6.47 -11.19
N PRO A 239 -13.03 -5.48 -11.08
CA PRO A 239 -13.62 -4.85 -12.25
C PRO A 239 -12.52 -4.22 -13.12
N ILE A 240 -12.72 -4.22 -14.45
CA ILE A 240 -11.79 -3.65 -15.43
C ILE A 240 -11.50 -2.17 -15.14
N GLU A 241 -12.43 -1.50 -14.47
CA GLU A 241 -12.42 -0.09 -14.15
C GLU A 241 -12.42 0.11 -12.63
N LEU A 242 -11.25 0.40 -12.06
CA LEU A 242 -11.08 0.79 -10.66
C LEU A 242 -11.18 2.32 -10.54
N PHE A 243 -12.39 2.86 -10.55
CA PHE A 243 -12.61 4.31 -10.60
C PHE A 243 -13.24 4.90 -9.34
N LEU A 244 -13.68 4.09 -8.38
CA LEU A 244 -14.47 4.58 -7.25
C LEU A 244 -13.83 4.29 -5.89
N PRO A 245 -14.13 5.10 -4.85
CA PRO A 245 -13.70 4.85 -3.47
C PRO A 245 -14.07 3.45 -2.94
N ARG A 246 -15.12 2.81 -3.46
CA ARG A 246 -15.51 1.43 -3.11
C ARG A 246 -14.57 0.36 -3.68
N ASP A 247 -13.81 0.68 -4.73
CA ASP A 247 -12.85 -0.22 -5.35
C ASP A 247 -11.52 -0.28 -4.57
N ARG A 248 -11.43 0.49 -3.47
CA ARG A 248 -10.29 0.48 -2.53
C ARG A 248 -10.01 -0.92 -1.98
N VAL A 249 -10.99 -1.80 -1.88
CA VAL A 249 -10.78 -3.20 -1.44
C VAL A 249 -9.89 -3.97 -2.43
N PHE A 250 -10.12 -3.82 -3.75
CA PHE A 250 -9.27 -4.46 -4.77
C PHE A 250 -7.88 -3.82 -4.84
N ALA A 251 -7.78 -2.50 -4.69
CA ALA A 251 -6.48 -1.85 -4.54
C ALA A 251 -5.73 -2.36 -3.30
N MET A 252 -6.44 -2.61 -2.20
CA MET A 252 -5.88 -3.12 -0.96
C MET A 252 -5.48 -4.60 -1.06
N GLU A 253 -6.19 -5.39 -1.87
CA GLU A 253 -5.81 -6.78 -2.14
C GLU A 253 -4.38 -6.85 -2.72
N HIS A 254 -4.06 -5.99 -3.69
CA HIS A 254 -2.69 -5.87 -4.20
C HIS A 254 -1.66 -5.47 -3.13
N ARG A 255 -2.05 -4.63 -2.16
CA ARG A 255 -1.17 -4.29 -1.03
C ARG A 255 -0.91 -5.49 -0.14
N LEU A 256 -1.92 -6.32 0.13
CA LEU A 256 -1.73 -7.56 0.86
C LEU A 256 -0.85 -8.55 0.10
N PHE A 257 -0.98 -8.66 -1.22
CA PHE A 257 -0.05 -9.47 -2.03
C PHE A 257 1.39 -8.99 -1.84
N HIS A 258 1.61 -7.68 -1.85
CA HIS A 258 2.94 -7.11 -1.59
C HIS A 258 3.43 -7.39 -0.16
N GLN A 259 2.56 -7.39 0.86
CA GLN A 259 2.99 -7.82 2.20
C GLN A 259 3.32 -9.31 2.25
N VAL A 260 2.63 -10.16 1.48
CA VAL A 260 2.96 -11.59 1.36
C VAL A 260 4.37 -11.78 0.84
N SER A 261 4.83 -11.05 -0.18
CA SER A 261 6.20 -11.19 -0.71
C SER A 261 7.31 -10.77 0.27
N ARG A 262 6.96 -9.98 1.29
CA ARG A 262 7.87 -9.52 2.34
C ARG A 262 7.96 -10.46 3.54
N ILE A 263 7.15 -11.52 3.57
CA ILE A 263 7.20 -12.52 4.66
C ILE A 263 8.50 -13.31 4.54
N GLN A 264 9.30 -13.29 5.60
CA GLN A 264 10.58 -14.01 5.72
C GLN A 264 10.57 -15.02 6.87
N ASP A 265 9.43 -15.22 7.53
CA ASP A 265 9.29 -16.10 8.69
C ASP A 265 8.82 -17.49 8.28
N ALA A 266 9.57 -18.52 8.69
CA ALA A 266 9.28 -19.90 8.36
C ALA A 266 7.96 -20.43 8.98
N SER A 267 7.41 -19.78 10.01
CA SER A 267 6.10 -20.12 10.57
C SER A 267 4.95 -19.91 9.57
N ALA A 268 5.13 -19.04 8.58
CA ALA A 268 4.15 -18.76 7.53
C ALA A 268 4.23 -19.72 6.33
N LEU A 269 5.17 -20.67 6.31
CA LEU A 269 5.45 -21.53 5.15
C LEU A 269 4.22 -22.22 4.58
N ALA A 270 3.35 -22.78 5.42
CA ALA A 270 2.16 -23.49 4.96
C ALA A 270 1.23 -22.57 4.13
N TYR A 271 1.03 -21.33 4.58
CA TYR A 271 0.22 -20.35 3.85
C TYR A 271 0.92 -19.84 2.59
N LEU A 272 2.23 -19.61 2.64
CA LEU A 272 2.99 -19.22 1.45
C LEU A 272 2.97 -20.31 0.37
N GLN A 273 3.07 -21.59 0.76
CA GLN A 273 2.92 -22.72 -0.18
C GLN A 273 1.51 -22.82 -0.76
N GLN A 274 0.48 -22.50 0.03
CA GLN A 274 -0.90 -22.40 -0.45
C GLN A 274 -1.05 -21.25 -1.46
N PHE A 275 -0.52 -20.07 -1.15
CA PHE A 275 -0.60 -18.88 -2.02
C PHE A 275 0.17 -19.04 -3.33
N ALA A 276 1.29 -19.75 -3.31
CA ALA A 276 2.05 -20.11 -4.52
C ALA A 276 1.28 -21.01 -5.50
N LEU A 277 0.11 -21.54 -5.09
CA LEU A 277 -0.77 -22.38 -5.90
C LEU A 277 -2.16 -21.76 -6.09
N ALA A 278 -2.34 -20.49 -5.73
CA ALA A 278 -3.62 -19.79 -5.82
C ALA A 278 -4.01 -19.47 -7.29
N PRO A 279 -5.30 -19.28 -7.59
CA PRO A 279 -5.75 -18.91 -8.94
C PRO A 279 -5.15 -17.60 -9.45
N ASN A 280 -4.94 -16.63 -8.57
CA ASN A 280 -4.42 -15.31 -8.93
C ASN A 280 -2.90 -15.34 -9.20
N PRO A 281 -2.43 -15.03 -10.43
CA PRO A 281 -1.00 -15.12 -10.78
C PRO A 281 -0.13 -14.13 -10.00
N ARG A 282 -0.64 -12.94 -9.64
CA ARG A 282 0.11 -11.97 -8.83
C ARG A 282 0.32 -12.47 -7.41
N LEU A 283 -0.68 -13.13 -6.81
CA LEU A 283 -0.52 -13.74 -5.49
C LEU A 283 0.51 -14.89 -5.53
N ARG A 284 0.47 -15.73 -6.57
CA ARG A 284 1.48 -16.79 -6.77
C ARG A 284 2.89 -16.22 -6.84
N MET A 285 3.11 -15.19 -7.66
CA MET A 285 4.39 -14.51 -7.79
C MET A 285 4.92 -14.04 -6.43
N ASN A 286 4.10 -13.29 -5.69
CA ASN A 286 4.50 -12.74 -4.39
C ASN A 286 4.83 -13.85 -3.39
N ALA A 287 4.06 -14.94 -3.38
CA ALA A 287 4.33 -16.09 -2.53
C ALA A 287 5.62 -16.83 -2.90
N LEU A 288 5.89 -17.04 -4.20
CA LEU A 288 7.13 -17.66 -4.69
C LEU A 288 8.36 -16.82 -4.30
N GLN A 289 8.26 -15.49 -4.36
CA GLN A 289 9.31 -14.59 -3.89
C GLN A 289 9.57 -14.72 -2.38
N ALA A 290 8.51 -14.80 -1.57
CA ALA A 290 8.62 -15.01 -0.12
C ALA A 290 9.26 -16.36 0.20
N LEU A 291 8.78 -17.45 -0.42
CA LEU A 291 9.34 -18.79 -0.26
C LEU A 291 10.84 -18.82 -0.63
N ARG A 292 11.22 -18.13 -1.72
CA ARG A 292 12.61 -18.02 -2.14
C ARG A 292 13.45 -17.26 -1.11
N SER A 293 12.90 -16.24 -0.47
CA SER A 293 13.61 -15.45 0.55
C SER A 293 13.79 -16.22 1.87
N ILE A 294 12.85 -17.11 2.21
CA ILE A 294 12.95 -17.98 3.39
C ILE A 294 14.00 -19.09 3.18
N GLU A 295 14.16 -19.55 1.93
CA GLU A 295 15.09 -20.62 1.53
C GLU A 295 14.89 -21.93 2.31
N ASP A 296 13.66 -22.26 2.70
CA ASP A 296 13.41 -23.53 3.40
C ASP A 296 13.36 -24.71 2.41
N PRO A 297 14.15 -25.79 2.60
CA PRO A 297 14.20 -26.91 1.67
C PRO A 297 12.86 -27.66 1.52
N ARG A 298 11.92 -27.51 2.46
CA ARG A 298 10.55 -28.06 2.37
C ARG A 298 9.73 -27.42 1.25
N THR A 299 10.17 -26.31 0.68
CA THR A 299 9.50 -25.57 -0.40
C THR A 299 9.83 -26.09 -1.80
N ALA A 300 10.84 -26.95 -1.94
CA ALA A 300 11.25 -27.50 -3.24
C ALA A 300 10.10 -28.14 -4.05
N PRO A 301 9.16 -28.91 -3.46
CA PRO A 301 8.00 -29.43 -4.21
C PRO A 301 7.10 -28.33 -4.77
N THR A 302 6.96 -27.22 -4.05
CA THR A 302 6.17 -26.06 -4.50
C THR A 302 6.82 -25.41 -5.72
N PHE A 303 8.14 -25.18 -5.69
CA PHE A 303 8.85 -24.65 -6.85
C PHE A 303 8.83 -25.61 -8.05
N LEU A 304 9.04 -26.91 -7.83
CA LEU A 304 8.97 -27.90 -8.91
C LEU A 304 7.61 -27.89 -9.62
N LYS A 305 6.52 -27.72 -8.87
CA LYS A 305 5.17 -27.57 -9.43
C LYS A 305 5.01 -26.24 -10.18
N ALA A 306 5.51 -25.14 -9.61
CA ALA A 306 5.43 -23.82 -10.22
C ALA A 306 6.30 -23.65 -11.48
N LEU A 307 7.23 -24.56 -11.79
CA LEU A 307 7.90 -24.58 -13.10
C LEU A 307 6.92 -24.81 -14.28
N GLU A 308 5.72 -25.32 -14.00
CA GLU A 308 4.65 -25.57 -14.96
C GLU A 308 3.57 -24.48 -14.93
N ASP A 309 3.83 -23.35 -14.27
CA ASP A 309 2.88 -22.23 -14.19
C ASP A 309 2.64 -21.64 -15.59
N ASP A 310 1.38 -21.35 -15.92
CA ASP A 310 1.02 -20.72 -17.21
C ASP A 310 1.63 -19.31 -17.37
N ASP A 311 1.97 -18.66 -16.26
CA ASP A 311 2.66 -17.38 -16.23
C ASP A 311 4.19 -17.60 -16.16
N SER A 312 4.90 -17.14 -17.19
CA SER A 312 6.35 -17.32 -17.30
C SER A 312 7.14 -16.63 -16.20
N ASP A 313 6.64 -15.54 -15.61
CA ASP A 313 7.32 -14.88 -14.50
C ASP A 313 7.29 -15.77 -13.26
N ASN A 314 6.15 -16.44 -13.00
CA ASN A 314 6.01 -17.40 -11.90
C ASN A 314 6.93 -18.60 -12.11
N ALA A 315 6.94 -19.18 -13.32
CA ALA A 315 7.80 -20.32 -13.63
C ALA A 315 9.29 -19.95 -13.53
N PHE A 316 9.68 -18.76 -13.98
CA PHE A 316 11.04 -18.26 -13.83
C PHE A 316 11.41 -18.05 -12.35
N SER A 317 10.50 -17.46 -11.56
CA SER A 317 10.69 -17.28 -10.12
C SER A 317 10.85 -18.62 -9.38
N ALA A 318 10.13 -19.65 -9.81
CA ALA A 318 10.24 -20.99 -9.27
C ALA A 318 11.60 -21.65 -9.59
N MET A 319 12.08 -21.49 -10.82
CA MET A 319 13.44 -21.90 -11.21
C MET A 319 14.50 -21.22 -10.33
N GLN A 320 14.39 -19.90 -10.15
CA GLN A 320 15.29 -19.15 -9.26
C GLN A 320 15.21 -19.63 -7.80
N GLY A 321 14.02 -20.02 -7.33
CA GLY A 321 13.81 -20.63 -6.03
C GLY A 321 14.60 -21.92 -5.84
N LEU A 322 14.56 -22.83 -6.82
CA LEU A 322 15.34 -24.08 -6.78
C LEU A 322 16.85 -23.82 -6.78
N PHE A 323 17.33 -22.85 -7.55
CA PHE A 323 18.74 -22.47 -7.51
C PHE A 323 19.15 -21.88 -6.17
N ALA A 324 18.32 -21.01 -5.58
CA ALA A 324 18.56 -20.47 -4.24
C ALA A 324 18.69 -21.59 -3.21
N LEU A 325 17.77 -22.58 -3.21
CA LEU A 325 17.85 -23.73 -2.30
C LEU A 325 19.16 -24.53 -2.45
N ALA A 326 19.64 -24.71 -3.68
CA ALA A 326 20.90 -25.40 -3.97
C ALA A 326 22.16 -24.59 -3.60
N GLY A 327 22.01 -23.33 -3.17
CA GLY A 327 23.11 -22.44 -2.79
C GLY A 327 23.63 -21.55 -3.92
N GLY A 328 22.91 -21.46 -5.04
CA GLY A 328 23.30 -20.68 -6.22
C GLY A 328 24.51 -21.25 -6.96
N GLY A 329 25.22 -20.36 -7.66
CA GLY A 329 26.39 -20.68 -8.48
C GLY A 329 26.11 -20.62 -9.98
N GLU A 330 27.19 -20.59 -10.77
CA GLU A 330 27.09 -20.63 -12.23
C GLU A 330 26.60 -22.01 -12.69
N ILE A 331 25.59 -21.98 -13.56
CA ILE A 331 25.02 -23.16 -14.20
C ILE A 331 24.86 -22.77 -15.67
N ASP A 332 25.69 -23.35 -16.54
CA ASP A 332 25.90 -22.90 -17.93
C ASP A 332 24.63 -22.80 -18.79
N TRP A 333 23.58 -23.55 -18.47
CA TRP A 333 22.34 -23.57 -19.23
C TRP A 333 21.29 -22.58 -18.72
N VAL A 334 21.53 -21.87 -17.60
CA VAL A 334 20.53 -20.99 -17.00
C VAL A 334 20.25 -19.82 -17.93
N PRO A 335 19.00 -19.66 -18.38
CA PRO A 335 18.63 -18.58 -19.30
C PRO A 335 18.51 -17.24 -18.57
N ASN A 336 18.62 -16.16 -19.34
CA ASN A 336 18.03 -14.89 -18.92
C ASN A 336 16.49 -14.97 -18.97
N TRP A 337 15.81 -13.94 -18.49
CA TRP A 337 14.35 -13.95 -18.45
C TRP A 337 13.70 -14.01 -19.84
N GLU A 338 14.26 -13.32 -20.85
CA GLU A 338 13.71 -13.29 -22.21
C GLU A 338 13.78 -14.68 -22.86
N ASP A 339 14.95 -15.32 -22.79
CA ASP A 339 15.15 -16.68 -23.31
C ASP A 339 14.23 -17.70 -22.59
N PHE A 340 14.08 -17.57 -21.27
CA PHE A 340 13.18 -18.44 -20.50
C PHE A 340 11.74 -18.29 -20.94
N ARG A 341 11.26 -17.05 -21.09
CA ARG A 341 9.88 -16.76 -21.51
C ARG A 341 9.61 -17.31 -22.91
N ASP A 342 10.56 -17.19 -23.81
CA ASP A 342 10.41 -17.59 -25.21
C ASP A 342 10.37 -19.13 -25.39
N ASP A 343 11.02 -19.91 -24.50
CA ASP A 343 10.95 -21.38 -24.49
C ASP A 343 10.83 -21.97 -23.07
N GLN A 344 9.79 -21.54 -22.35
CA GLN A 344 9.56 -21.96 -20.97
C GLN A 344 9.51 -23.49 -20.78
N PRO A 345 8.79 -24.28 -21.60
CA PRO A 345 8.72 -25.73 -21.41
C PRO A 345 10.09 -26.40 -21.44
N PHE A 346 10.99 -25.96 -22.33
CA PHE A 346 12.34 -26.48 -22.42
C PHE A 346 13.17 -26.18 -21.17
N TYR A 347 13.20 -24.93 -20.72
CA TYR A 347 13.99 -24.54 -19.54
C TYR A 347 13.41 -25.09 -18.24
N ALA A 348 12.09 -25.19 -18.12
CA ALA A 348 11.43 -25.87 -17.01
C ALA A 348 11.81 -27.36 -16.95
N ALA A 349 11.83 -28.06 -18.10
CA ALA A 349 12.27 -29.45 -18.17
C ALA A 349 13.75 -29.61 -17.77
N LYS A 350 14.64 -28.77 -18.33
CA LYS A 350 16.06 -28.74 -17.95
C LYS A 350 16.27 -28.49 -16.46
N CYS A 351 15.53 -27.55 -15.87
CA CYS A 351 15.60 -27.26 -14.45
C CYS A 351 15.18 -28.47 -13.60
N ARG A 352 14.12 -29.19 -13.99
CA ARG A 352 13.71 -30.43 -13.31
C ARG A 352 14.80 -31.50 -13.40
N GLU A 353 15.36 -31.75 -14.58
CA GLU A 353 16.44 -32.72 -14.78
C GLU A 353 17.65 -32.41 -13.89
N TRP A 354 18.11 -31.15 -13.93
CA TRP A 354 19.20 -30.69 -13.08
C TRP A 354 18.90 -30.83 -11.59
N TRP A 355 17.69 -30.48 -11.14
CA TRP A 355 17.30 -30.61 -9.75
C TRP A 355 17.36 -32.07 -9.28
N GLN A 356 16.92 -32.99 -10.13
CA GLN A 356 16.93 -34.42 -9.85
C GLN A 356 18.37 -34.97 -9.77
N ALA A 357 19.23 -34.55 -10.71
CA ALA A 357 20.61 -35.00 -10.83
C ALA A 357 21.51 -34.44 -9.71
N GLU A 358 21.42 -33.13 -9.44
CA GLU A 358 22.37 -32.42 -8.57
C GLU A 358 21.71 -31.55 -7.50
N GLY A 359 20.66 -30.80 -7.86
CA GLY A 359 20.10 -29.74 -7.02
C GLY A 359 19.66 -30.23 -5.62
N ARG A 360 19.03 -31.41 -5.55
CA ARG A 360 18.66 -32.04 -4.27
C ARG A 360 19.86 -32.38 -3.39
N GLN A 361 20.94 -32.88 -3.99
CA GLN A 361 22.14 -33.25 -3.23
C GLN A 361 22.86 -32.00 -2.73
N LYS A 362 22.97 -30.96 -3.57
CA LYS A 362 23.54 -29.65 -3.19
C LYS A 362 22.76 -29.03 -2.02
N THR A 363 21.43 -29.02 -2.12
CA THR A 363 20.53 -28.58 -1.05
C THR A 363 20.77 -29.39 0.24
N ARG A 364 20.73 -30.72 0.18
CA ARG A 364 20.97 -31.58 1.35
C ARG A 364 22.34 -31.33 1.98
N ALA A 365 23.38 -31.18 1.18
CA ALA A 365 24.73 -30.88 1.66
C ALA A 365 24.75 -29.54 2.41
N ARG A 366 24.16 -28.49 1.82
CA ARG A 366 24.03 -27.15 2.41
C ARG A 366 23.33 -27.18 3.77
N PHE A 367 22.13 -27.76 3.85
CA PHE A 367 21.35 -27.77 5.10
C PHE A 367 21.92 -28.74 6.15
N SER A 368 22.59 -29.83 5.75
CA SER A 368 23.30 -30.70 6.69
C SER A 368 24.49 -30.01 7.37
N LYS A 369 25.10 -29.03 6.71
CA LYS A 369 26.17 -28.19 7.27
C LYS A 369 25.61 -27.23 8.32
N TRP A 370 24.41 -26.68 8.09
CA TRP A 370 23.76 -25.76 9.02
C TRP A 370 23.34 -26.44 10.33
N VAL A 371 22.73 -27.63 10.23
CA VAL A 371 22.37 -28.45 11.41
C VAL A 371 23.60 -28.79 12.25
N ARG A 372 24.74 -29.11 11.60
CA ARG A 372 26.01 -29.39 12.29
C ARG A 372 26.63 -28.17 12.96
N LEU A 373 26.36 -26.96 12.47
CA LEU A 373 26.87 -25.71 13.03
C LEU A 373 25.95 -25.11 14.12
N GLY A 374 24.86 -25.79 14.50
CA GLY A 374 23.95 -25.32 15.55
C GLY A 374 23.08 -24.13 15.15
N TRP A 375 23.01 -23.79 13.85
CA TRP A 375 22.15 -22.72 13.37
C TRP A 375 20.68 -23.18 13.42
N ARG A 376 19.88 -22.54 14.28
CA ARG A 376 18.42 -22.55 14.16
C ARG A 376 18.05 -21.44 13.18
N HIS A 377 17.08 -21.70 12.29
CA HIS A 377 16.49 -20.64 11.46
C HIS A 377 16.13 -19.44 12.36
N PRO A 378 16.44 -18.19 11.95
CA PRO A 378 15.95 -17.00 12.63
C PRO A 378 14.42 -16.93 12.62
#